data_AF-A0A9E3YH52-F1
#
_entry.id   AF-A0A9E3YH52-F1
#
_cell.length_a   1.000
_cell.length_b   1.000
_cell.length_c   1.000
_cell.angle_alpha   90.00
_cell.angle_beta   90.00
_cell.angle_gamma   90.00
#
_symmetry.space_group_name_H-M   'P 1'
#
loop_
_entity.id
_entity.type
_entity.pdbx_description
1 polymer ?
#
loop_
_entity_poly.entity_id
_entity_poly.type
_entity_poly.pdbx_seq_one_letter_code
_entity_poly.pdbx_strand_id
1 'polypeptide(L)'
;MAARPRRRHLWLLGVALLALASALAGLGARATYSARTSADEPQYLLTAQSLADDFSIDISDELARRAYLPYHEVTLDPQTYPLDSSGRQVSPHDPLLPALLAVPMAVAGWVGAKVALAAVAACCAALTAGLAHSRFGISKRVAVTVVAAGFTTIPLAAYGTQVYPEMAA
;
A
#
# COMPACT_ATOMS: atom_id res chain seq x y z
N MET A 1 9.30 37.79 -21.33
CA MET A 1 9.08 36.46 -21.98
C MET A 1 9.37 35.36 -20.96
N ALA A 2 8.42 34.97 -20.11
CA ALA A 2 8.65 33.96 -19.09
C ALA A 2 7.36 33.22 -18.71
N ALA A 3 7.00 32.21 -19.50
CA ALA A 3 6.02 31.21 -19.11
C ALA A 3 6.38 29.89 -19.81
N ARG A 4 6.94 28.93 -19.06
CA ARG A 4 6.76 27.46 -19.27
C ARG A 4 7.43 26.60 -18.17
N PRO A 5 7.15 26.81 -16.87
CA PRO A 5 7.54 25.83 -15.85
C PRO A 5 6.72 24.52 -15.95
N ARG A 6 5.44 24.59 -16.36
CA ARG A 6 4.51 23.42 -16.36
C ARG A 6 4.98 22.23 -17.21
N ARG A 7 5.58 22.45 -18.39
CA ARG A 7 6.02 21.35 -19.27
C ARG A 7 7.21 20.55 -18.71
N ARG A 8 7.97 21.10 -17.76
CA ARG A 8 9.18 20.47 -17.24
C ARG A 8 8.91 19.24 -16.37
N HIS A 9 7.71 19.14 -15.78
CA HIS A 9 7.34 18.06 -14.85
C HIS A 9 6.24 17.12 -15.38
N LEU A 10 5.65 17.39 -16.55
CA LEU A 10 4.59 16.54 -17.13
C LEU A 10 5.04 15.09 -17.35
N TRP A 11 6.32 14.88 -17.64
CA TRP A 11 6.85 13.53 -17.80
C TRP A 11 6.89 12.75 -16.49
N LEU A 12 7.13 13.41 -15.35
CA LEU A 12 7.06 12.79 -14.02
C LEU A 12 5.63 12.38 -13.69
N LEU A 13 4.67 13.24 -14.01
CA LEU A 13 3.25 12.91 -13.89
C LEU A 13 2.89 11.70 -14.77
N GLY A 14 3.41 11.64 -16.00
CA GLY A 14 3.23 10.49 -16.88
C GLY A 14 3.79 9.18 -16.27
N VAL A 15 4.97 9.22 -15.66
CA VAL A 15 5.57 8.08 -14.95
C VAL A 15 4.72 7.67 -13.75
N ALA A 16 4.29 8.63 -12.93
CA ALA A 16 3.42 8.37 -11.77
C ALA A 16 2.10 7.72 -12.20
N LEU A 17 1.43 8.26 -13.22
CA LEU A 17 0.15 7.74 -13.70
C LEU A 17 0.30 6.33 -14.29
N LEU A 18 1.41 6.04 -14.97
CA LEU A 18 1.69 4.70 -15.48
C LEU A 18 1.90 3.70 -14.34
N ALA A 19 2.71 4.05 -13.35
CA ALA A 19 2.93 3.20 -12.17
C ALA A 19 1.63 3.00 -11.38
N LEU A 20 0.84 4.06 -11.18
CA LEU A 20 -0.46 4.00 -10.54
C LEU A 20 -1.40 3.04 -11.28
N ALA A 21 -1.55 3.21 -12.59
CA ALA A 21 -2.40 2.36 -13.41
C ALA A 21 -1.95 0.89 -13.37
N SER A 22 -0.64 0.64 -13.40
CA SER A 22 -0.10 -0.72 -13.30
C SER A 22 -0.36 -1.36 -11.94
N ALA A 23 -0.20 -0.62 -10.84
CA ALA A 23 -0.50 -1.11 -9.50
C ALA A 23 -2.01 -1.37 -9.36
N LEU A 24 -2.86 -0.44 -9.77
CA LEU A 24 -4.32 -0.55 -9.69
C LEU A 24 -4.89 -1.68 -10.57
N ALA A 25 -4.19 -2.11 -11.62
CA ALA A 25 -4.57 -3.30 -12.36
C ALA A 25 -4.57 -4.57 -11.47
N GLY A 26 -3.77 -4.60 -10.41
CA GLY A 26 -3.72 -5.65 -9.39
C GLY A 26 -4.75 -5.51 -8.26
N LEU A 27 -5.47 -4.39 -8.15
CA LEU A 27 -6.38 -4.10 -7.03
C LEU A 27 -7.45 -5.18 -6.83
N GLY A 28 -7.98 -5.71 -7.93
CA GLY A 28 -8.99 -6.75 -7.93
C GLY A 28 -8.44 -8.18 -7.88
N ALA A 29 -7.11 -8.37 -7.89
CA ALA A 29 -6.51 -9.69 -7.84
C ALA A 29 -6.87 -10.38 -6.52
N ARG A 30 -7.20 -11.67 -6.60
CA ARG A 30 -7.36 -12.51 -5.41
C ARG A 30 -6.01 -13.13 -5.07
N ALA A 31 -5.66 -13.14 -3.79
CA ALA A 31 -4.45 -13.79 -3.33
C ALA A 31 -4.62 -15.32 -3.30
N THR A 32 -5.82 -15.79 -2.95
CA THR A 32 -6.21 -17.21 -3.00
C THR A 32 -7.67 -17.35 -3.42
N TYR A 33 -8.16 -18.58 -3.60
CA TYR A 33 -9.57 -18.85 -3.97
C TYR A 33 -10.57 -18.16 -3.03
N SER A 34 -10.26 -18.06 -1.74
CA SER A 34 -11.14 -17.54 -0.69
C SER A 34 -10.63 -16.25 -0.03
N ALA A 35 -9.64 -15.56 -0.60
CA ALA A 35 -9.13 -14.33 0.01
C ALA A 35 -8.60 -13.31 -0.99
N ARG A 36 -8.91 -12.02 -0.73
CA ARG A 36 -8.35 -10.85 -1.45
C ARG A 36 -6.98 -10.46 -0.90
N THR A 37 -6.66 -10.92 0.30
CA THR A 37 -5.41 -10.71 1.02
C THR A 37 -4.90 -12.03 1.58
N SER A 38 -3.59 -12.19 1.69
CA SER A 38 -2.95 -13.42 2.17
C SER A 38 -1.85 -13.14 3.19
N ALA A 39 -1.39 -14.20 3.87
CA ALA A 39 -0.34 -14.15 4.87
C ALA A 39 -0.57 -13.01 5.88
N ASP A 40 0.31 -12.01 5.92
CA ASP A 40 0.30 -10.95 6.92
C ASP A 40 -0.61 -9.77 6.56
N GLU A 41 -1.04 -9.65 5.29
CA GLU A 41 -1.87 -8.54 4.81
C GLU A 41 -3.14 -8.30 5.66
N PRO A 42 -3.90 -9.33 6.09
CA PRO A 42 -5.07 -9.10 6.91
C PRO A 42 -4.75 -8.49 8.27
N GLN A 43 -3.58 -8.79 8.85
CA GLN A 43 -3.17 -8.27 10.16
C GLN A 43 -2.83 -6.78 10.09
N TYR A 44 -2.16 -6.35 9.02
CA TYR A 44 -1.94 -4.93 8.76
C TYR A 44 -3.26 -4.17 8.56
N LEU A 45 -4.20 -4.75 7.81
CA LEU A 45 -5.53 -4.14 7.60
C LEU A 45 -6.37 -4.10 8.88
N LEU A 46 -6.32 -5.14 9.71
CA LEU A 46 -7.01 -5.16 11.01
C LEU A 46 -6.48 -4.06 11.92
N THR A 47 -5.15 -3.92 12.01
CA THR A 47 -4.53 -2.86 12.81
C THR A 47 -4.86 -1.48 12.25
N ALA A 48 -4.88 -1.31 10.92
CA ALA A 48 -5.29 -0.06 10.29
C ALA A 48 -6.76 0.27 10.57
N GLN A 49 -7.62 -0.76 10.60
CA GLN A 49 -9.03 -0.61 10.93
C GLN A 49 -9.24 -0.23 12.39
N SER A 50 -8.57 -0.89 13.33
CA SER A 50 -8.62 -0.55 14.76
C SER A 50 -8.18 0.90 14.98
N LEU A 51 -7.03 1.30 14.41
CA LEU A 51 -6.58 2.70 14.45
C LEU A 51 -7.58 3.70 13.86
N ALA A 52 -8.32 3.30 12.83
CA ALA A 52 -9.33 4.12 12.19
C ALA A 52 -10.63 4.23 13.00
N ASP A 53 -11.03 3.13 13.63
CA ASP A 53 -12.29 2.99 14.36
C ASP A 53 -12.18 3.63 15.76
N ASP A 54 -11.06 3.42 16.49
CA ASP A 54 -10.91 3.86 17.88
C ASP A 54 -9.50 4.34 18.31
N PHE A 55 -8.56 4.51 17.36
CA PHE A 55 -7.16 4.87 17.61
C PHE A 55 -6.40 3.85 18.50
N SER A 56 -6.83 2.59 18.51
CA SER A 56 -6.16 1.50 19.23
C SER A 56 -5.22 0.68 18.34
N ILE A 57 -4.25 0.03 18.98
CA ILE A 57 -3.44 -1.04 18.37
C ILE A 57 -3.87 -2.43 18.87
N ASP A 58 -4.81 -2.48 19.81
CA ASP A 58 -5.46 -3.71 20.25
C ASP A 58 -6.54 -4.07 19.24
N ILE A 59 -6.38 -5.22 18.57
CA ILE A 59 -7.28 -5.72 17.53
C ILE A 59 -8.24 -6.81 18.06
N SER A 60 -8.31 -6.99 19.38
CA SER A 60 -9.06 -8.10 19.99
C SER A 60 -10.56 -8.07 19.68
N ASP A 61 -11.17 -6.89 19.62
CA ASP A 61 -12.58 -6.73 19.29
C ASP A 61 -12.83 -6.87 17.77
N GLU A 62 -11.93 -6.38 16.90
CA GLU A 62 -11.97 -6.68 15.45
C GLU A 62 -11.94 -8.19 15.19
N LEU A 63 -11.06 -8.92 15.89
CA LEU A 63 -10.96 -10.37 15.78
C LEU A 63 -12.24 -11.04 16.27
N ALA A 64 -12.81 -10.59 17.40
CA ALA A 64 -14.05 -11.13 17.96
C ALA A 64 -15.25 -10.94 17.00
N ARG A 65 -15.37 -9.77 16.36
CA ARG A 65 -16.42 -9.46 15.38
C ARG A 65 -16.12 -9.96 13.96
N ARG A 66 -14.95 -10.56 13.74
CA ARG A 66 -14.46 -11.04 12.42
C ARG A 66 -14.43 -9.94 11.36
N ALA A 67 -13.91 -8.77 11.72
CA ALA A 67 -13.84 -7.59 10.85
C ALA A 67 -13.10 -7.84 9.54
N TYR A 68 -12.24 -8.86 9.49
CA TYR A 68 -11.43 -9.23 8.33
C TYR A 68 -12.18 -9.89 7.17
N LEU A 69 -13.40 -10.40 7.40
CA LEU A 69 -14.15 -11.18 6.41
C LEU A 69 -14.34 -10.50 5.04
N PRO A 70 -14.51 -9.16 4.93
CA PRO A 70 -14.64 -8.49 3.63
C PRO A 70 -13.41 -8.59 2.71
N TYR A 71 -12.22 -8.88 3.26
CA TYR A 71 -10.97 -9.00 2.51
C TYR A 71 -10.28 -10.36 2.69
N HIS A 72 -10.66 -11.15 3.69
CA HIS A 72 -10.16 -12.49 3.94
C HIS A 72 -11.31 -13.41 4.37
N GLU A 73 -11.87 -14.18 3.44
CA GLU A 73 -13.18 -14.86 3.62
C GLU A 73 -13.09 -16.18 4.41
N VAL A 74 -11.90 -16.52 4.94
CA VAL A 74 -11.65 -17.72 5.76
C VAL A 74 -11.16 -17.31 7.13
N THR A 75 -11.17 -18.25 8.08
CA THR A 75 -10.60 -18.02 9.41
C THR A 75 -9.15 -17.60 9.28
N LEU A 76 -8.79 -16.49 9.95
CA LEU A 76 -7.40 -16.06 10.02
C LEU A 76 -6.56 -17.08 10.76
N ASP A 77 -5.37 -17.32 10.23
CA ASP A 77 -4.30 -17.97 10.99
C ASP A 77 -3.95 -17.06 12.18
N PRO A 78 -4.04 -17.56 13.43
CA PRO A 78 -3.72 -16.76 14.60
C PRO A 78 -2.24 -16.36 14.58
N GLN A 79 -1.98 -15.06 14.44
CA GLN A 79 -0.64 -14.47 14.56
C GLN A 79 -0.48 -13.65 15.85
N THR A 80 -1.54 -13.53 16.64
CA THR A 80 -1.59 -12.82 17.92
C THR A 80 -1.97 -13.77 19.04
N TYR A 81 -1.54 -13.43 20.26
CA TYR A 81 -1.96 -14.10 21.49
C TYR A 81 -2.39 -13.06 22.52
N PRO A 82 -3.32 -13.41 23.42
CA PRO A 82 -3.66 -12.56 24.57
C PRO A 82 -2.40 -12.17 25.37
N LEU A 83 -2.16 -10.88 25.53
CA LEU A 83 -0.98 -10.34 26.21
C LEU A 83 -1.17 -10.19 27.73
N ASP A 84 -2.41 -10.16 28.19
CA ASP A 84 -2.78 -9.93 29.59
C ASP A 84 -4.13 -10.58 29.94
N SER A 85 -4.53 -10.45 31.20
CA SER A 85 -5.80 -10.98 31.72
C SER A 85 -7.04 -10.32 31.11
N SER A 86 -6.90 -9.15 30.45
CA SER A 86 -8.01 -8.53 29.72
C SER A 86 -8.23 -9.13 28.33
N GLY A 87 -7.31 -9.96 27.84
CA GLY A 87 -7.44 -10.60 26.53
C GLY A 87 -6.96 -9.74 25.37
N ARG A 88 -6.25 -8.64 25.64
CA ARG A 88 -5.70 -7.72 24.63
C ARG A 88 -4.83 -8.46 23.62
N GLN A 89 -5.03 -8.17 22.33
CA GLN A 89 -4.28 -8.78 21.24
C GLN A 89 -3.72 -7.70 20.32
N VAL A 90 -2.40 -7.60 20.24
CA VAL A 90 -1.70 -6.64 19.36
C VAL A 90 -1.01 -7.43 18.25
N SER A 91 -1.10 -6.93 17.02
CA SER A 91 -0.37 -7.51 15.89
C SER A 91 1.14 -7.53 16.16
N PRO A 92 1.86 -8.63 15.84
CA PRO A 92 3.32 -8.66 15.98
C PRO A 92 4.06 -7.78 14.97
N HIS A 93 3.34 -7.26 13.97
CA HIS A 93 3.89 -6.45 12.88
C HIS A 93 4.01 -4.97 13.27
N ASP A 94 4.96 -4.26 12.66
CA ASP A 94 5.21 -2.84 12.94
C ASP A 94 3.97 -1.97 12.60
N PRO A 95 3.55 -1.05 13.48
CA PRO A 95 2.31 -0.29 13.31
C PRO A 95 2.43 0.92 12.38
N LEU A 96 3.61 1.25 11.83
CA LEU A 96 3.78 2.44 10.98
C LEU A 96 2.97 2.34 9.69
N LEU A 97 2.98 1.19 9.02
CA LEU A 97 2.16 0.97 7.83
C LEU A 97 0.66 1.05 8.18
N PRO A 98 0.14 0.34 9.20
CA PRO A 98 -1.23 0.52 9.67
C PRO A 98 -1.61 1.97 9.97
N ALA A 99 -0.74 2.73 10.63
CA ALA A 99 -0.98 4.13 10.93
C ALA A 99 -1.08 4.99 9.66
N LEU A 100 -0.25 4.74 8.65
CA LEU A 100 -0.36 5.38 7.34
C LEU A 100 -1.68 5.02 6.63
N LEU A 101 -2.13 3.78 6.81
CA LEU A 101 -3.32 3.24 6.14
C LEU A 101 -4.64 3.49 6.90
N ALA A 102 -4.60 3.96 8.15
CA ALA A 102 -5.80 4.16 8.97
C ALA A 102 -6.81 5.11 8.32
N VAL A 103 -6.36 6.26 7.81
CA VAL A 103 -7.25 7.22 7.12
C VAL A 103 -7.86 6.64 5.85
N PRO A 104 -7.10 6.08 4.88
CA PRO A 104 -7.72 5.48 3.70
C PRO A 104 -8.59 4.26 4.04
N MET A 105 -8.27 3.52 5.11
CA MET A 105 -9.11 2.44 5.64
C MET A 105 -10.46 2.98 6.16
N ALA A 106 -10.48 4.09 6.92
CA ALA A 106 -11.73 4.75 7.34
C ALA A 106 -12.59 5.21 6.16
N VAL A 107 -11.96 5.76 5.10
CA VAL A 107 -12.67 6.38 3.98
C VAL A 107 -13.29 5.35 3.03
N ALA A 108 -12.56 4.27 2.71
CA ALA A 108 -12.96 3.32 1.67
C ALA A 108 -12.63 1.86 2.00
N GLY A 109 -12.42 1.55 3.28
CA GLY A 109 -12.04 0.22 3.74
C GLY A 109 -10.74 -0.27 3.13
N TRP A 110 -10.61 -1.59 3.00
CA TRP A 110 -9.40 -2.24 2.48
C TRP A 110 -9.06 -1.82 1.04
N VAL A 111 -10.06 -1.41 0.24
CA VAL A 111 -9.84 -0.87 -1.11
C VAL A 111 -9.12 0.46 -1.01
N GLY A 112 -9.53 1.34 -0.10
CA GLY A 112 -8.84 2.60 0.19
C GLY A 112 -7.38 2.37 0.57
N ALA A 113 -7.12 1.43 1.47
CA ALA A 113 -5.77 1.08 1.89
C ALA A 113 -4.89 0.64 0.71
N LYS A 114 -5.38 -0.25 -0.17
CA LYS A 114 -4.64 -0.67 -1.37
C LYS A 114 -4.43 0.46 -2.39
N VAL A 115 -5.42 1.35 -2.56
CA VAL A 115 -5.29 2.53 -3.43
C VAL A 115 -4.24 3.51 -2.89
N ALA A 116 -4.17 3.67 -1.56
CA ALA A 116 -3.14 4.49 -0.93
C ALA A 116 -1.73 3.94 -1.21
N LEU A 117 -1.53 2.62 -1.10
CA LEU A 117 -0.26 1.97 -1.49
C LEU A 117 0.06 2.16 -2.97
N ALA A 118 -0.93 2.09 -3.85
CA ALA A 118 -0.72 2.33 -5.28
C ALA A 118 -0.29 3.79 -5.55
N ALA A 119 -0.80 4.74 -4.76
CA ALA A 119 -0.36 6.13 -4.80
C ALA A 119 1.07 6.30 -4.28
N VAL A 120 1.47 5.58 -3.22
CA VAL A 120 2.85 5.54 -2.74
C VAL A 120 3.79 5.00 -3.83
N ALA A 121 3.42 3.91 -4.50
CA ALA A 121 4.19 3.36 -5.62
C ALA A 121 4.35 4.38 -6.76
N ALA A 122 3.28 5.10 -7.11
CA ALA A 122 3.30 6.15 -8.13
C ALA A 122 4.23 7.32 -7.75
N CYS A 123 4.19 7.75 -6.49
CA CYS A 123 5.10 8.76 -5.95
C CYS A 123 6.54 8.27 -6.00
N CYS A 124 6.81 7.03 -5.56
CA CYS A 124 8.14 6.42 -5.59
C CYS A 124 8.70 6.36 -7.02
N ALA A 125 7.90 5.97 -8.02
CA ALA A 125 8.29 5.97 -9.42
C ALA A 125 8.70 7.36 -9.92
N ALA A 126 7.85 8.37 -9.67
CA ALA A 126 8.14 9.74 -10.08
C ALA A 126 9.38 10.31 -9.38
N LEU A 127 9.52 10.09 -8.08
CA LEU A 127 10.69 10.53 -7.31
C LEU A 127 11.96 9.86 -7.81
N THR A 128 11.94 8.54 -8.05
CA THR A 128 13.07 7.79 -8.59
C THR A 128 13.51 8.34 -9.94
N ALA A 129 12.57 8.54 -10.87
CA ALA A 129 12.89 9.08 -12.18
C ALA A 129 13.40 10.54 -12.10
N GLY A 130 12.78 11.34 -11.23
CA GLY A 130 13.14 12.73 -10.97
C GLY A 130 14.55 12.87 -10.37
N LEU A 131 14.91 12.02 -9.42
CA LEU A 131 16.25 11.97 -8.82
C LEU A 131 17.28 11.49 -9.84
N ALA A 132 17.00 10.43 -10.60
CA ALA A 132 17.88 9.95 -11.66
C ALA A 132 18.26 11.08 -12.65
N HIS A 133 17.25 11.85 -13.09
CA HIS A 133 17.49 12.96 -14.01
C HIS A 133 18.18 14.17 -13.35
N SER A 134 17.67 14.62 -12.20
CA SER A 134 18.09 15.88 -11.60
C SER A 134 19.39 15.79 -10.82
N ARG A 135 19.67 14.65 -10.18
CA ARG A 135 20.82 14.47 -9.30
C ARG A 135 21.99 13.75 -9.97
N PHE A 136 21.69 12.81 -10.87
CA PHE A 136 22.67 11.93 -11.50
C PHE A 136 22.86 12.20 -13.00
N GLY A 137 22.15 13.18 -13.57
CA GLY A 137 22.31 13.57 -14.97
C GLY A 137 21.82 12.53 -15.98
N ILE A 138 21.05 11.53 -15.55
CA ILE A 138 20.50 10.51 -16.45
C ILE A 138 19.53 11.16 -17.44
N SER A 139 19.61 10.77 -18.71
CA SER A 139 18.69 11.30 -19.72
C SER A 139 17.25 10.93 -19.38
N LYS A 140 16.30 11.83 -19.64
CA LYS A 140 14.87 11.58 -19.35
C LYS A 140 14.36 10.31 -19.99
N ARG A 141 14.81 10.00 -21.21
CA ARG A 141 14.43 8.79 -21.95
C ARG A 141 14.84 7.55 -21.17
N VAL A 142 16.10 7.48 -20.72
CA VAL A 142 16.60 6.34 -19.93
C VAL A 142 15.87 6.25 -18.59
N ALA A 143 15.73 7.37 -17.87
CA ALA A 143 15.03 7.39 -16.59
C ALA A 143 13.58 6.90 -16.71
N VAL A 144 12.82 7.41 -17.68
CA VAL A 144 11.44 6.98 -17.94
C VAL A 144 11.40 5.50 -18.32
N THR A 145 12.24 5.04 -19.25
CA THR A 145 12.20 3.65 -19.71
C THR A 145 12.52 2.66 -18.59
N VAL A 146 13.57 2.91 -17.81
CA VAL A 146 13.99 2.00 -16.73
C VAL A 146 12.97 2.00 -15.59
N VAL A 147 12.52 3.18 -15.16
CA VAL A 147 11.55 3.28 -14.07
C VAL A 147 10.19 2.71 -14.49
N ALA A 148 9.73 3.02 -15.70
CA ALA A 148 8.50 2.42 -16.22
C ALA A 148 8.61 0.90 -16.24
N ALA A 149 9.69 0.34 -16.82
CA ALA A 149 9.90 -1.10 -16.85
C ALA A 149 9.86 -1.73 -15.45
N GLY A 150 10.49 -1.10 -14.45
CA GLY A 150 10.44 -1.58 -13.06
C GLY A 150 9.03 -1.54 -12.46
N PHE A 151 8.34 -0.40 -12.53
CA PHE A 151 7.03 -0.21 -11.89
C PHE A 151 5.85 -0.82 -12.65
N THR A 152 6.05 -1.26 -13.90
CA THR A 152 5.04 -2.01 -14.67
C THR A 152 5.28 -3.51 -14.68
N THR A 153 6.24 -4.02 -13.91
CA THR A 153 6.55 -5.45 -13.82
C THR A 153 6.67 -5.91 -12.37
N ILE A 154 6.74 -7.23 -12.18
CA ILE A 154 6.99 -7.84 -10.86
C ILE A 154 8.45 -7.60 -10.48
N PRO A 155 8.75 -7.24 -9.21
CA PRO A 155 7.83 -7.25 -8.06
C PRO A 155 7.06 -5.95 -7.82
N LEU A 156 7.53 -4.80 -8.33
CA LEU A 156 7.02 -3.49 -7.92
C LEU A 156 5.53 -3.25 -8.27
N ALA A 157 5.07 -3.72 -9.43
CA ALA A 157 3.66 -3.60 -9.81
C ALA A 157 2.75 -4.38 -8.84
N ALA A 158 3.20 -5.55 -8.37
CA ALA A 158 2.44 -6.38 -7.43
C ALA A 158 2.43 -5.77 -6.02
N TYR A 159 3.60 -5.38 -5.50
CA TYR A 159 3.70 -4.71 -4.20
C TYR A 159 2.98 -3.35 -4.14
N GLY A 160 2.67 -2.74 -5.29
CA GLY A 160 1.88 -1.53 -5.35
C GLY A 160 0.44 -1.68 -4.79
N THR A 161 -0.07 -2.89 -4.61
CA THR A 161 -1.40 -3.13 -3.99
C THR A 161 -1.43 -4.28 -2.97
N GLN A 162 -0.29 -4.93 -2.71
CA GLN A 162 -0.19 -5.87 -1.59
C GLN A 162 0.08 -5.12 -0.30
N VAL A 163 -0.63 -5.46 0.77
CA VAL A 163 -0.54 -4.73 2.05
C VAL A 163 0.65 -5.22 2.86
N TYR A 164 1.83 -4.75 2.48
CA TYR A 164 3.07 -4.99 3.19
C TYR A 164 3.95 -3.72 3.21
N PRO A 165 4.95 -3.63 4.12
CA PRO A 165 5.74 -2.40 4.30
C PRO A 165 6.67 -2.04 3.13
N GLU A 166 7.02 -2.98 2.24
CA GLU A 166 8.10 -2.83 1.26
C GLU A 166 7.88 -1.69 0.26
N MET A 167 6.62 -1.34 -0.02
CA MET A 167 6.33 -0.21 -0.90
C MET A 167 6.42 1.15 -0.18
N ALA A 168 6.20 1.17 1.13
CA ALA A 168 6.17 2.40 1.93
C ALA A 168 7.50 2.72 2.63
N ALA A 169 8.34 1.72 2.87
CA ALA A 169 9.67 1.84 3.48
C ALA A 169 10.72 2.32 2.48
#